data_AF-A0A7X9CXN4-F1
#
_entry.id   AF-A0A7X9CXN4-F1
#
_cell.length_a   1.000
_cell.length_b   1.000
_cell.length_c   1.000
_cell.angle_alpha   90.00
_cell.angle_beta   90.00
_cell.angle_gamma   90.00
#
_symmetry.space_group_name_H-M   'P 1'
#
loop_
_entity.id
_entity.type
_entity.pdbx_description
1 polymer ?
#
loop_
_entity_poly.entity_id
_entity_poly.type
_entity_poly.pdbx_seq_one_letter_code
_entity_poly.pdbx_strand_id
1 'polypeptide(L)'
;MAYDVAKLGVRIAQLRKERNLTQEALSQKLGVSPQAVSKWETGIGCPDIALLPVIADAFGVTINDLFSDDITPIGAVAEDGFLFPAEHGNLKLVAELNNRACYANMEGKIDGSVVRFDDGSEADFEEMVVINRGKGNIILRTSDDFGSNDWESDEGTVSQSNNDENEKSKGIDSLDFDLAGACAITIDQSKDGKTHWKADGSISFMKNLSIKREGSTLVICLNSYKPNKIFGLGFGNTRNSGTITLSVADPVLKSLNAKIKGSANIGSAIKVDEANVMITGSGNTTLGDVKSLQLKVAGSGDCDFGEVEDASISIAGSGDVKIRELSKTGYVRIAGSGNVSILSGEAERLEIAVFGSGDIDAKHLSVNELDIEMNGMGDAVIGRVRGHSVERISRTSDLKILYRD
;
A
#
# COMPACT_ATOMS: atom_id res chain seq x y z
N MET A 1 -21.52 -28.24 11.23
CA MET A 1 -20.24 -27.53 11.21
C MET A 1 -20.31 -26.43 12.25
N ALA A 2 -19.39 -26.40 13.21
CA ALA A 2 -19.40 -25.39 14.27
C ALA A 2 -18.93 -24.05 13.68
N TYR A 3 -19.64 -22.99 14.06
CA TYR A 3 -19.36 -21.60 13.69
C TYR A 3 -18.04 -21.15 14.33
N ASP A 4 -17.06 -20.74 13.51
CA ASP A 4 -15.78 -20.23 13.98
C ASP A 4 -15.79 -18.70 13.98
N VAL A 5 -16.08 -18.14 15.15
CA VAL A 5 -16.10 -16.70 15.42
C VAL A 5 -14.77 -16.04 15.05
N ALA A 6 -13.65 -16.72 15.31
CA ALA A 6 -12.33 -16.17 15.08
C ALA A 6 -12.05 -16.03 13.58
N LYS A 7 -12.43 -17.03 12.77
CA LYS A 7 -12.32 -16.94 11.30
C LYS A 7 -13.11 -15.79 10.70
N LEU A 8 -14.35 -15.57 11.14
CA LEU A 8 -15.17 -14.45 10.66
C LEU A 8 -14.51 -13.11 11.03
N GLY A 9 -13.98 -12.99 12.25
CA GLY A 9 -13.24 -11.83 12.72
C GLY A 9 -12.07 -11.47 11.83
N VAL A 10 -11.21 -12.45 11.56
CA VAL A 10 -10.06 -12.32 10.65
C VAL A 10 -10.51 -11.92 9.25
N ARG A 11 -11.61 -12.50 8.74
CA ARG A 11 -12.15 -12.18 7.42
C ARG A 11 -12.67 -10.74 7.33
N ILE A 12 -13.36 -10.26 8.36
CA ILE A 12 -13.81 -8.85 8.45
C ILE A 12 -12.61 -7.91 8.45
N ALA A 13 -11.58 -8.22 9.24
CA ALA A 13 -10.35 -7.43 9.27
C ALA A 13 -9.68 -7.37 7.88
N GLN A 14 -9.61 -8.52 7.20
CA GLN A 14 -9.05 -8.61 5.86
C GLN A 14 -9.84 -7.76 4.85
N LEU A 15 -11.15 -7.93 4.75
CA LEU A 15 -12.00 -7.17 3.83
C LEU A 15 -11.96 -5.67 4.13
N ARG A 16 -11.92 -5.30 5.42
CA ARG A 16 -11.75 -3.91 5.86
C ARG A 16 -10.44 -3.33 5.34
N LYS A 17 -9.32 -4.05 5.50
CA LYS A 17 -7.99 -3.65 5.03
C LYS A 17 -7.93 -3.58 3.50
N GLU A 18 -8.49 -4.55 2.78
CA GLU A 18 -8.60 -4.55 1.31
C GLU A 18 -9.38 -3.34 0.77
N ARG A 19 -10.37 -2.86 1.54
CA ARG A 19 -11.14 -1.64 1.23
C ARG A 19 -10.56 -0.38 1.84
N ASN A 20 -9.34 -0.44 2.38
CA ASN A 20 -8.61 0.70 2.93
C ASN A 20 -9.36 1.43 4.07
N LEU A 21 -10.24 0.74 4.79
CA LEU A 21 -11.04 1.28 5.88
C LEU A 21 -10.30 1.11 7.22
N THR A 22 -10.34 2.10 8.11
CA THR A 22 -9.94 1.90 9.52
C THR A 22 -11.07 1.24 10.31
N GLN A 23 -10.77 0.71 11.50
CA GLN A 23 -11.82 0.17 12.39
C GLN A 23 -12.86 1.24 12.71
N GLU A 24 -12.44 2.49 12.92
CA GLU A 24 -13.34 3.63 13.13
C GLU A 24 -14.18 3.93 11.88
N ALA A 25 -13.59 3.91 10.68
CA ALA A 25 -14.31 4.17 9.44
C ALA A 25 -15.37 3.09 9.16
N LEU A 26 -15.02 1.82 9.44
CA LEU A 26 -15.97 0.71 9.34
C LEU A 26 -17.06 0.84 10.42
N SER A 27 -16.69 1.16 11.66
CA SER A 27 -17.67 1.27 12.75
C SER A 27 -18.69 2.38 12.46
N GLN A 28 -18.25 3.50 11.89
CA GLN A 28 -19.13 4.58 11.45
C GLN A 28 -20.08 4.13 10.34
N LYS A 29 -19.60 3.38 9.35
CA LYS A 29 -20.45 2.81 8.28
C LYS A 29 -21.50 1.85 8.82
N LEU A 30 -21.14 1.04 9.81
CA LEU A 30 -22.02 0.03 10.39
C LEU A 30 -22.89 0.56 11.54
N GLY A 31 -22.69 1.80 11.98
CA GLY A 31 -23.40 2.37 13.12
C GLY A 31 -23.05 1.73 14.48
N VAL A 32 -21.83 1.19 14.61
CA VAL A 32 -21.35 0.52 15.83
C VAL A 32 -20.12 1.23 16.41
N SER A 33 -19.69 0.84 17.61
CA SER A 33 -18.47 1.40 18.22
C SER A 33 -17.21 0.81 17.57
N PRO A 34 -16.10 1.57 17.47
CA PRO A 34 -14.81 1.03 17.00
C PRO A 34 -14.34 -0.17 17.83
N GLN A 35 -14.66 -0.16 19.13
CA GLN A 35 -14.40 -1.27 20.05
C GLN A 35 -15.17 -2.54 19.67
N ALA A 36 -16.39 -2.44 19.13
CA ALA A 36 -17.13 -3.59 18.65
C ALA A 36 -16.42 -4.23 17.45
N VAL A 37 -16.04 -3.41 16.47
CA VAL A 37 -15.24 -3.86 15.31
C VAL A 37 -13.93 -4.51 15.76
N SER A 38 -13.19 -3.87 16.66
CA SER A 38 -11.96 -4.44 17.21
C SER A 38 -12.19 -5.80 17.88
N LYS A 39 -13.24 -5.96 18.68
CA LYS A 39 -13.56 -7.25 19.32
C LYS A 39 -13.92 -8.34 18.31
N TRP A 40 -14.58 -7.97 17.21
CA TRP A 40 -14.87 -8.92 16.14
C TRP A 40 -13.57 -9.37 15.48
N GLU A 41 -12.72 -8.42 15.09
CA GLU A 41 -11.47 -8.68 14.39
C GLU A 41 -10.47 -9.49 15.23
N THR A 42 -10.49 -9.35 16.56
CA THR A 42 -9.64 -10.13 17.48
C THR A 42 -10.29 -11.44 17.95
N GLY A 43 -11.48 -11.80 17.45
CA GLY A 43 -12.17 -13.03 17.85
C GLY A 43 -12.74 -13.04 19.27
N ILE A 44 -12.62 -11.92 20.01
CA ILE A 44 -13.16 -11.75 21.37
C ILE A 44 -14.70 -11.64 21.35
N GLY A 45 -15.29 -11.26 20.21
CA GLY A 45 -16.73 -11.23 19.99
C GLY A 45 -17.10 -11.49 18.54
N CYS A 46 -18.40 -11.55 18.25
CA CYS A 46 -18.92 -11.63 16.89
C CYS A 46 -19.92 -10.50 16.61
N PRO A 47 -20.05 -10.07 15.35
CA PRO A 47 -21.15 -9.20 14.95
C PRO A 47 -22.48 -9.93 15.13
N ASP A 48 -23.53 -9.17 15.48
CA ASP A 48 -24.89 -9.68 15.49
C ASP A 48 -25.25 -10.23 14.10
N ILE A 49 -26.03 -11.32 14.05
CA ILE A 49 -26.54 -11.88 12.80
C ILE A 49 -27.27 -10.82 11.95
N ALA A 50 -27.93 -9.85 12.59
CA ALA A 50 -28.60 -8.74 11.93
C ALA A 50 -27.63 -7.75 11.25
N LEU A 51 -26.37 -7.70 11.68
CA LEU A 51 -25.33 -6.84 11.08
C LEU A 51 -24.63 -7.51 9.90
N LEU A 52 -24.69 -8.84 9.75
CA LEU A 52 -24.00 -9.54 8.65
C LEU A 52 -24.38 -9.04 7.25
N PRO A 53 -25.66 -8.77 6.92
CA PRO A 53 -26.02 -8.20 5.63
C PRO A 53 -25.42 -6.80 5.41
N VAL A 54 -25.37 -5.98 6.47
CA VAL A 54 -24.83 -4.62 6.42
C VAL A 54 -23.31 -4.64 6.27
N ILE A 55 -22.64 -5.61 6.91
CA ILE A 55 -21.19 -5.83 6.77
C ILE A 55 -20.87 -6.28 5.34
N ALA A 56 -21.63 -7.24 4.81
CA ALA A 56 -21.47 -7.73 3.44
C ALA A 56 -21.64 -6.58 2.42
N ASP A 57 -22.69 -5.76 2.59
CA ASP A 57 -22.94 -4.57 1.75
C ASP A 57 -21.84 -3.50 1.89
N ALA A 58 -21.39 -3.22 3.12
CA ALA A 58 -20.30 -2.27 3.37
C ALA A 58 -18.99 -2.66 2.66
N PHE A 59 -18.79 -3.97 2.47
CA PHE A 59 -17.67 -4.53 1.71
C PHE A 59 -18.04 -4.92 0.28
N GLY A 60 -19.25 -4.69 -0.22
CA GLY A 60 -19.68 -5.10 -1.56
C GLY A 60 -19.38 -6.57 -1.88
N VAL A 61 -19.55 -7.46 -0.90
CA VAL A 61 -19.42 -8.92 -1.03
C VAL A 61 -20.73 -9.59 -0.65
N THR A 62 -20.88 -10.88 -0.93
CA THR A 62 -22.04 -11.65 -0.44
C THR A 62 -21.83 -12.09 1.00
N ILE A 63 -22.92 -12.47 1.68
CA ILE A 63 -22.81 -13.05 3.03
C ILE A 63 -21.94 -14.32 3.01
N ASN A 64 -22.02 -15.13 1.95
CA ASN A 64 -21.18 -16.32 1.82
C ASN A 64 -19.68 -15.97 1.79
N ASP A 65 -19.30 -14.85 1.16
CA ASP A 65 -17.89 -14.42 1.07
C ASP A 65 -17.30 -13.98 2.42
N LEU A 66 -18.16 -13.61 3.39
CA LEU A 66 -17.74 -13.37 4.78
C LEU A 66 -17.35 -14.66 5.50
N PHE A 67 -17.79 -15.82 5.00
CA PHE A 67 -17.57 -17.13 5.60
C PHE A 67 -16.73 -18.08 4.74
N SER A 68 -16.36 -17.67 3.52
CA SER A 68 -15.55 -18.46 2.62
C SER A 68 -14.08 -18.47 3.05
N ASP A 69 -13.46 -19.66 3.00
CA ASP A 69 -12.00 -19.80 3.12
C ASP A 69 -11.29 -19.41 1.79
N ASP A 70 -12.03 -19.37 0.68
CA ASP A 70 -11.54 -18.99 -0.66
C ASP A 70 -11.91 -17.53 -1.00
N ILE A 71 -10.90 -16.75 -1.38
CA ILE A 71 -11.08 -15.43 -1.99
C ILE A 71 -11.35 -15.66 -3.48
N THR A 72 -12.61 -15.67 -3.89
CA THR A 72 -12.97 -15.40 -5.28
C THR A 72 -13.10 -13.89 -5.47
N PRO A 73 -12.21 -13.23 -6.23
CA PRO A 73 -12.42 -11.84 -6.61
C PRO A 73 -13.69 -11.76 -7.47
N ILE A 74 -14.69 -11.02 -7.01
CA ILE A 74 -15.84 -10.68 -7.83
C ILE A 74 -15.41 -9.52 -8.74
N GLY A 75 -15.11 -9.85 -10.00
CA GLY A 75 -15.03 -8.92 -11.10
C GLY A 75 -16.37 -8.78 -11.82
N ALA A 76 -16.65 -7.54 -12.24
CA ALA A 76 -17.61 -7.14 -13.27
C ALA A 76 -19.11 -7.16 -12.92
N VAL A 77 -19.56 -6.12 -12.20
CA VAL A 77 -20.64 -5.28 -12.73
C VAL A 77 -20.38 -3.82 -12.35
N ALA A 78 -19.83 -3.05 -13.28
CA ALA A 78 -19.91 -1.60 -13.26
C ALA A 78 -19.94 -1.13 -14.73
N GLU A 79 -21.14 -0.88 -15.25
CA GLU A 79 -21.32 0.04 -16.35
C GLU A 79 -21.01 1.45 -15.82
N ASP A 80 -19.77 1.88 -16.01
CA ASP A 80 -19.36 3.28 -15.99
C ASP A 80 -18.16 3.38 -16.94
N GLY A 81 -18.35 4.05 -18.08
CA GLY A 81 -17.43 4.03 -19.23
C GLY A 81 -16.01 4.50 -18.89
N PHE A 82 -15.03 3.80 -19.46
CA PHE A 82 -13.63 4.23 -19.46
C PHE A 82 -13.52 5.53 -20.28
N LEU A 83 -12.99 6.60 -19.67
CA LEU A 83 -12.75 7.86 -20.38
C LEU A 83 -11.45 7.77 -21.18
N PHE A 84 -11.57 7.78 -22.49
CA PHE A 84 -10.42 7.79 -23.37
C PHE A 84 -9.69 9.15 -23.37
N PRO A 85 -8.35 9.17 -23.42
CA PRO A 85 -7.58 10.40 -23.61
C PRO A 85 -8.04 11.17 -24.85
N ALA A 86 -8.00 12.50 -24.80
CA ALA A 86 -8.34 13.35 -25.95
C ALA A 86 -7.37 13.19 -27.14
N GLU A 87 -6.16 12.70 -26.87
CA GLU A 87 -5.10 12.48 -27.86
C GLU A 87 -4.34 11.18 -27.56
N HIS A 88 -3.86 10.49 -28.60
CA HIS A 88 -3.01 9.30 -28.51
C HIS A 88 -1.83 9.48 -29.49
N GLY A 89 -0.64 9.73 -28.96
CA GLY A 89 0.52 10.13 -29.77
C GLY A 89 0.25 11.47 -30.48
N ASN A 90 0.30 11.49 -31.81
CA ASN A 90 -0.02 12.67 -32.63
C ASN A 90 -1.46 12.65 -33.21
N LEU A 91 -2.32 11.75 -32.72
CA LEU A 91 -3.70 11.57 -33.22
C LEU A 91 -4.71 12.08 -32.19
N LYS A 92 -5.83 12.62 -32.67
CA LYS A 92 -6.92 13.13 -31.83
C LYS A 92 -8.05 12.11 -31.71
N LEU A 93 -8.72 12.10 -30.58
CA LEU A 93 -9.90 11.27 -30.37
C LEU A 93 -11.04 11.77 -31.26
N VAL A 94 -11.56 10.89 -32.10
CA VAL A 94 -12.61 11.18 -33.08
C VAL A 94 -13.97 10.67 -32.61
N ALA A 95 -14.03 9.47 -32.04
CA ALA A 95 -15.26 8.86 -31.55
C ALA A 95 -14.97 7.79 -30.48
N GLU A 96 -15.99 7.50 -29.67
CA GLU A 96 -15.97 6.47 -28.62
C GLU A 96 -17.23 5.61 -28.71
N LEU A 97 -17.10 4.29 -28.50
CA LEU A 97 -18.21 3.35 -28.40
C LEU A 97 -17.81 2.13 -27.57
N ASN A 98 -18.58 1.78 -26.53
CA ASN A 98 -18.43 0.53 -25.75
C ASN A 98 -16.99 0.24 -25.27
N ASN A 99 -16.35 1.18 -24.54
CA ASN A 99 -14.94 1.08 -24.12
C ASN A 99 -13.96 0.84 -25.29
N ARG A 100 -14.24 1.46 -26.44
CA ARG A 100 -13.34 1.55 -27.58
C ARG A 100 -13.26 3.00 -28.05
N ALA A 101 -12.08 3.42 -28.49
CA ALA A 101 -11.80 4.74 -29.03
C ALA A 101 -11.20 4.65 -30.42
N CYS A 102 -11.61 5.59 -31.27
CA CYS A 102 -11.04 5.82 -32.58
C CYS A 102 -10.23 7.11 -32.55
N TYR A 103 -8.94 7.02 -32.84
CA TYR A 103 -8.06 8.18 -32.95
C TYR A 103 -7.63 8.38 -34.40
N ALA A 104 -7.66 9.62 -34.86
CA ALA A 104 -7.12 9.97 -36.17
C ALA A 104 -6.56 11.39 -36.21
N ASN A 105 -5.77 11.70 -37.24
CA ASN A 105 -5.31 13.06 -37.53
C ASN A 105 -6.26 13.84 -38.45
N MET A 106 -7.48 13.33 -38.63
CA MET A 106 -8.50 13.87 -39.50
C MET A 106 -9.88 13.67 -38.86
N GLU A 107 -10.83 14.51 -39.25
CA GLU A 107 -12.20 14.43 -38.74
C GLU A 107 -12.93 13.20 -39.31
N GLY A 108 -13.75 12.57 -38.47
CA GLY A 108 -14.58 11.44 -38.84
C GLY A 108 -15.92 11.52 -38.12
N LYS A 109 -16.93 10.85 -38.68
CA LYS A 109 -18.28 10.78 -38.11
C LYS A 109 -18.65 9.34 -37.83
N ILE A 110 -19.18 9.11 -36.63
CA ILE A 110 -19.69 7.80 -36.23
C ILE A 110 -21.08 7.54 -36.85
N ASP A 111 -21.26 6.34 -37.38
CA ASP A 111 -22.48 5.80 -37.96
C ASP A 111 -22.63 4.33 -37.50
N GLY A 112 -23.41 4.12 -36.44
CA GLY A 112 -23.50 2.82 -35.76
C GLY A 112 -22.16 2.43 -35.11
N SER A 113 -21.60 1.28 -35.47
CA SER A 113 -20.28 0.84 -35.03
C SER A 113 -19.14 1.43 -35.87
N VAL A 114 -19.41 2.11 -36.99
CA VAL A 114 -18.38 2.49 -37.95
C VAL A 114 -18.11 4.00 -37.93
N VAL A 115 -16.86 4.39 -37.81
CA VAL A 115 -16.39 5.77 -38.05
C VAL A 115 -16.02 5.93 -39.51
N ARG A 116 -16.66 6.87 -40.21
CA ARG A 116 -16.40 7.20 -41.61
C ARG A 116 -15.62 8.50 -41.73
N PHE A 117 -14.59 8.50 -42.56
CA PHE A 117 -13.71 9.64 -42.79
C PHE A 117 -13.93 10.24 -44.19
N ASP A 118 -13.61 11.53 -44.36
CA ASP A 118 -13.83 12.27 -45.62
C ASP A 118 -12.97 11.74 -46.79
N ASP A 119 -11.87 11.05 -46.51
CA ASP A 119 -10.99 10.45 -47.51
C ASP A 119 -11.45 9.05 -47.97
N GLY A 120 -12.62 8.60 -47.52
CA GLY A 120 -13.20 7.29 -47.83
C GLY A 120 -12.66 6.16 -46.94
N SER A 121 -11.85 6.46 -45.94
CA SER A 121 -11.43 5.49 -44.93
C SER A 121 -12.56 5.19 -43.94
N GLU A 122 -12.50 4.01 -43.32
CA GLU A 122 -13.50 3.53 -42.37
C GLU A 122 -12.81 2.83 -41.19
N ALA A 123 -13.37 2.95 -39.99
CA ALA A 123 -12.95 2.22 -38.80
C ALA A 123 -14.16 1.59 -38.10
N ASP A 124 -14.22 0.27 -38.01
CA ASP A 124 -15.33 -0.46 -37.40
C ASP A 124 -14.99 -0.83 -35.95
N PHE A 125 -15.77 -0.30 -35.01
CA PHE A 125 -15.63 -0.58 -33.60
C PHE A 125 -15.94 -2.03 -33.27
N GLU A 126 -16.91 -2.71 -33.89
CA GLU A 126 -17.29 -4.09 -33.53
C GLU A 126 -16.23 -5.09 -33.96
N GLU A 127 -15.81 -4.99 -35.22
CA GLU A 127 -14.80 -5.86 -35.83
C GLU A 127 -13.36 -5.49 -35.44
N MET A 128 -13.15 -4.30 -34.86
CA MET A 128 -11.82 -3.74 -34.57
C MET A 128 -10.92 -3.66 -35.82
N VAL A 129 -11.50 -3.25 -36.95
CA VAL A 129 -10.82 -3.17 -38.25
C VAL A 129 -10.81 -1.74 -38.77
N VAL A 130 -9.65 -1.31 -39.28
CA VAL A 130 -9.50 -0.06 -40.03
C VAL A 130 -9.29 -0.38 -41.50
N ILE A 131 -10.12 0.18 -42.37
CA ILE A 131 -9.93 0.18 -43.83
C ILE A 131 -9.44 1.58 -44.23
N ASN A 132 -8.13 1.74 -44.32
CA ASN A 132 -7.52 3.01 -44.70
C ASN A 132 -7.41 3.11 -46.23
N ARG A 133 -8.10 4.08 -46.83
CA ARG A 133 -8.12 4.33 -48.29
C ARG A 133 -7.45 5.64 -48.68
N GLY A 134 -7.10 6.48 -47.69
CA GLY A 134 -6.46 7.78 -47.91
C GLY A 134 -5.08 7.87 -47.26
N LYS A 135 -4.71 9.10 -46.87
CA LYS A 135 -3.38 9.43 -46.32
C LYS A 135 -3.38 9.70 -44.82
N GLY A 136 -4.56 9.76 -44.20
CA GLY A 136 -4.65 9.99 -42.75
C GLY A 136 -4.28 8.74 -41.96
N ASN A 137 -3.88 8.94 -40.71
CA ASN A 137 -3.59 7.87 -39.77
C ASN A 137 -4.82 7.65 -38.90
N ILE A 138 -5.27 6.41 -38.80
CA ILE A 138 -6.42 6.00 -37.99
C ILE A 138 -6.00 4.80 -37.15
N ILE A 139 -6.31 4.83 -35.86
CA ILE A 139 -6.12 3.69 -34.95
C ILE A 139 -7.38 3.46 -34.11
N LEU A 140 -7.63 2.19 -33.79
CA LEU A 140 -8.62 1.79 -32.80
C LEU A 140 -7.90 1.31 -31.54
N ARG A 141 -8.47 1.66 -30.39
CA ARG A 141 -7.98 1.28 -29.07
C ARG A 141 -9.13 0.84 -28.18
N THR A 142 -8.89 -0.11 -27.32
CA THR A 142 -9.78 -0.53 -26.23
C THR A 142 -9.27 0.04 -24.92
N SER A 143 -10.07 0.04 -23.86
CA SER A 143 -9.61 0.38 -22.51
C SER A 143 -8.39 -0.44 -22.07
N ASP A 144 -8.27 -1.67 -22.58
CA ASP A 144 -7.22 -2.61 -22.24
C ASP A 144 -5.89 -2.25 -22.94
N ASP A 145 -5.95 -1.55 -24.08
CA ASP A 145 -4.75 -1.04 -24.77
C ASP A 145 -4.08 0.13 -24.02
N PHE A 146 -4.82 0.76 -23.09
CA PHE A 146 -4.27 1.74 -22.17
C PHE A 146 -3.77 1.10 -20.86
N GLY A 147 -3.88 -0.23 -20.75
CA GLY A 147 -3.30 -1.03 -19.68
C GLY A 147 -1.97 -1.65 -20.10
N SER A 148 -0.92 -1.33 -19.35
CA SER A 148 0.43 -1.90 -19.47
C SER A 148 1.08 -1.80 -20.87
N ASN A 149 1.92 -0.77 -21.04
CA ASN A 149 3.05 -0.68 -21.99
C ASN A 149 2.98 0.26 -23.19
N ASP A 150 2.23 1.37 -23.20
CA ASP A 150 2.49 2.43 -24.21
C ASP A 150 2.12 3.84 -23.73
N TRP A 151 2.59 4.19 -22.53
CA TRP A 151 2.82 5.59 -22.19
C TRP A 151 4.31 5.75 -21.94
N GLU A 152 4.96 6.60 -22.75
CA GLU A 152 6.26 7.16 -22.42
C GLU A 152 6.08 7.89 -21.08
N SER A 153 6.35 7.16 -19.99
CA SER A 153 6.74 7.75 -18.72
C SER A 153 7.89 8.71 -19.01
N ASP A 154 7.97 9.83 -18.30
CA ASP A 154 9.22 10.55 -18.14
C ASP A 154 10.28 9.53 -17.68
N GLU A 155 11.01 8.90 -18.62
CA GLU A 155 12.08 7.96 -18.30
C GLU A 155 13.24 8.79 -17.75
N GLY A 156 13.17 9.10 -16.46
CA GLY A 156 14.28 9.73 -15.76
C GLY A 156 15.36 8.70 -15.48
N THR A 157 16.18 8.38 -16.49
CA THR A 157 17.43 7.66 -16.25
C THR A 157 18.43 8.62 -15.60
N VAL A 158 18.86 8.34 -14.37
CA VAL A 158 20.03 9.02 -13.81
C VAL A 158 21.28 8.31 -14.34
N SER A 159 21.80 8.80 -15.46
CA SER A 159 23.00 8.25 -16.08
C SER A 159 24.26 8.66 -15.32
N GLN A 160 25.09 7.66 -15.01
CA GLN A 160 26.45 7.85 -14.50
C GLN A 160 27.36 8.24 -15.67
N SER A 161 27.81 9.49 -15.75
CA SER A 161 28.89 9.88 -16.67
C SER A 161 30.17 10.15 -15.86
N ASN A 162 31.11 9.21 -15.93
CA ASN A 162 32.50 9.46 -15.58
C ASN A 162 33.07 10.41 -16.63
N ASN A 163 33.24 11.69 -16.27
CA ASN A 163 34.22 12.65 -16.81
C ASN A 163 33.94 14.02 -16.18
N ASP A 164 34.43 14.26 -14.97
CA ASP A 164 34.97 15.56 -14.50
C ASP A 164 35.28 15.51 -12.99
N GLU A 165 36.53 15.81 -12.64
CA GLU A 165 37.17 15.47 -11.35
C GLU A 165 36.86 16.40 -10.16
N ASN A 166 35.91 17.34 -10.24
CA ASN A 166 35.77 18.34 -9.15
C ASN A 166 34.37 18.66 -8.60
N GLU A 167 33.33 17.91 -8.99
CA GLU A 167 32.06 17.85 -8.25
C GLU A 167 31.58 16.40 -8.19
N LYS A 168 31.93 15.69 -7.11
CA LYS A 168 31.55 14.29 -6.87
C LYS A 168 30.02 14.12 -6.90
N SER A 169 29.49 13.74 -8.06
CA SER A 169 28.13 13.28 -8.28
C SER A 169 27.91 11.93 -7.57
N LYS A 170 27.54 11.97 -6.29
CA LYS A 170 27.10 10.76 -5.58
C LYS A 170 25.89 10.17 -6.31
N GLY A 171 25.90 8.85 -6.56
CA GLY A 171 24.75 8.10 -7.07
C GLY A 171 23.52 8.26 -6.16
N ILE A 172 22.37 7.72 -6.58
CA ILE A 172 21.20 7.69 -5.71
C ILE A 172 21.43 6.63 -4.64
N ASP A 173 21.68 7.09 -3.42
CA ASP A 173 21.85 6.23 -2.24
C ASP A 173 20.70 6.40 -1.24
N SER A 174 19.76 7.30 -1.52
CA SER A 174 18.68 7.67 -0.62
C SER A 174 17.36 7.89 -1.38
N LEU A 175 16.25 7.49 -0.77
CA LEU A 175 14.90 7.69 -1.31
C LEU A 175 14.04 8.46 -0.30
N ASP A 176 13.27 9.43 -0.78
CA ASP A 176 12.35 10.22 0.03
C ASP A 176 10.97 10.26 -0.62
N PHE A 177 9.95 9.83 0.11
CA PHE A 177 8.57 9.73 -0.35
C PHE A 177 7.64 10.59 0.50
N ASP A 178 6.92 11.55 -0.09
CA ASP A 178 5.72 12.17 0.50
C ASP A 178 4.51 11.82 -0.38
N LEU A 179 3.78 10.79 0.02
CA LEU A 179 2.74 10.16 -0.77
C LEU A 179 1.38 10.46 -0.16
N ALA A 180 0.51 11.16 -0.91
CA ALA A 180 -0.86 11.40 -0.50
C ALA A 180 -1.84 10.78 -1.49
N GLY A 181 -2.62 9.80 -1.02
CA GLY A 181 -3.60 9.07 -1.82
C GLY A 181 -3.27 7.59 -1.90
N ALA A 182 -3.56 6.99 -3.06
CA ALA A 182 -3.37 5.57 -3.32
C ALA A 182 -2.36 5.40 -4.46
N CYS A 183 -1.25 4.70 -4.20
CA CYS A 183 -0.34 4.24 -5.25
C CYS A 183 0.40 3.00 -4.77
N ALA A 184 0.88 2.19 -5.70
CA ALA A 184 1.78 1.08 -5.39
C ALA A 184 3.20 1.45 -5.81
N ILE A 185 4.16 1.33 -4.90
CA ILE A 185 5.58 1.56 -5.18
C ILE A 185 6.33 0.25 -5.00
N THR A 186 7.09 -0.14 -6.02
CA THR A 186 7.99 -1.29 -5.96
C THR A 186 9.42 -0.81 -6.17
N ILE A 187 10.35 -1.29 -5.34
CA ILE A 187 11.76 -0.89 -5.36
C ILE A 187 12.62 -2.15 -5.43
N ASP A 188 13.30 -2.32 -6.57
CA ASP A 188 14.14 -3.48 -6.89
C ASP A 188 15.58 -3.08 -7.20
N GLN A 189 16.46 -4.07 -7.19
CA GLN A 189 17.86 -3.87 -7.53
C GLN A 189 18.02 -3.74 -9.05
N SER A 190 18.69 -2.69 -9.48
CA SER A 190 19.04 -2.51 -10.89
C SER A 190 20.09 -3.50 -11.35
N LYS A 191 19.93 -3.97 -12.60
CA LYS A 191 20.84 -4.93 -13.25
C LYS A 191 21.99 -4.27 -13.99
N ASP A 192 21.86 -3.00 -14.35
CA ASP A 192 22.84 -2.26 -15.16
C ASP A 192 23.66 -1.25 -14.34
N GLY A 193 23.49 -1.26 -13.02
CA GLY A 193 24.17 -0.35 -12.09
C GLY A 193 23.71 1.10 -12.18
N LYS A 194 22.61 1.40 -12.89
CA LYS A 194 22.00 2.72 -12.95
C LYS A 194 20.67 2.74 -12.20
N THR A 195 20.31 3.91 -11.68
CA THR A 195 19.00 4.10 -11.07
C THR A 195 17.99 4.50 -12.13
N HIS A 196 16.93 3.72 -12.24
CA HIS A 196 15.81 3.94 -13.15
C HIS A 196 14.52 4.08 -12.37
N TRP A 197 13.58 4.81 -12.94
CA TRP A 197 12.23 4.85 -12.42
C TRP A 197 11.21 4.93 -13.55
N LYS A 198 10.04 4.36 -13.29
CA LYS A 198 8.86 4.39 -14.17
C LYS A 198 7.64 4.68 -13.31
N ALA A 199 6.76 5.55 -13.80
CA ALA A 199 5.46 5.79 -13.20
C ALA A 199 4.37 5.60 -14.23
N ASP A 200 3.26 4.97 -13.82
CA ASP A 200 2.11 4.71 -14.67
C ASP A 200 0.82 4.85 -13.84
N GLY A 201 -0.25 5.41 -14.40
CA GLY A 201 -1.49 5.61 -13.67
C GLY A 201 -2.41 6.62 -14.34
N SER A 202 -3.48 7.01 -13.62
CA SER A 202 -4.45 7.94 -14.18
C SER A 202 -3.83 9.31 -14.51
N ILE A 203 -4.46 10.07 -15.42
CA ILE A 203 -4.04 11.44 -15.75
C ILE A 203 -3.94 12.30 -14.48
N SER A 204 -4.86 12.10 -13.54
CA SER A 204 -4.84 12.81 -12.26
C SER A 204 -3.66 12.38 -11.38
N PHE A 205 -3.28 11.12 -11.39
CA PHE A 205 -2.09 10.62 -10.68
C PHE A 205 -0.83 11.27 -11.26
N MET A 206 -0.63 11.17 -12.58
CA MET A 206 0.54 11.71 -13.27
C MET A 206 0.69 13.23 -13.09
N LYS A 207 -0.42 13.98 -13.16
CA LYS A 207 -0.42 15.43 -12.95
C LYS A 207 0.02 15.85 -11.53
N ASN A 208 -0.21 14.99 -10.54
CA ASN A 208 0.10 15.27 -9.13
C ASN A 208 1.39 14.61 -8.64
N LEU A 209 2.03 13.80 -9.48
CA LEU A 209 3.30 13.15 -9.22
C LEU A 209 4.46 14.08 -9.60
N SER A 210 5.47 14.14 -8.73
CA SER A 210 6.73 14.84 -8.98
C SER A 210 7.86 13.94 -8.52
N ILE A 211 8.78 13.59 -9.43
CA ILE A 211 9.98 12.82 -9.12
C ILE A 211 11.19 13.68 -9.48
N LYS A 212 12.07 13.95 -8.50
CA LYS A 212 13.21 14.86 -8.65
C LYS A 212 14.44 14.33 -7.93
N ARG A 213 15.61 14.65 -8.45
CA ARG A 213 16.88 14.36 -7.80
C ARG A 213 17.36 15.58 -7.02
N GLU A 214 17.69 15.38 -5.74
CA GLU A 214 18.31 16.37 -4.87
C GLU A 214 19.61 15.77 -4.30
N GLY A 215 20.75 16.08 -4.93
CA GLY A 215 22.03 15.47 -4.57
C GLY A 215 22.04 13.96 -4.82
N SER A 216 22.20 13.17 -3.75
CA SER A 216 22.13 11.69 -3.78
C SER A 216 20.76 11.13 -3.42
N THR A 217 19.76 11.99 -3.23
CA THR A 217 18.40 11.59 -2.88
C THR A 217 17.48 11.69 -4.09
N LEU A 218 16.67 10.65 -4.32
CA LEU A 218 15.52 10.72 -5.22
C LEU A 218 14.27 11.03 -4.39
N VAL A 219 13.66 12.17 -4.67
CA VAL A 219 12.47 12.68 -3.98
C VAL A 219 11.24 12.42 -4.84
N ILE A 220 10.28 11.65 -4.30
CA ILE A 220 9.03 11.26 -4.95
C ILE A 220 7.88 11.86 -4.14
N CYS A 221 7.18 12.81 -4.72
CA CYS A 221 6.02 13.46 -4.10
C CYS A 221 4.76 13.17 -4.90
N LEU A 222 3.74 12.64 -4.24
CA LEU A 222 2.39 12.53 -4.78
C LEU A 222 1.46 13.44 -3.97
N ASN A 223 1.02 14.55 -4.57
CA ASN A 223 0.19 15.51 -3.87
C ASN A 223 -1.28 15.06 -3.79
N SER A 224 -1.92 15.29 -2.64
CA SER A 224 -3.34 15.02 -2.46
C SER A 224 -4.15 15.99 -3.31
N TYR A 225 -5.08 15.44 -4.10
CA TYR A 225 -6.16 16.22 -4.68
C TYR A 225 -7.12 16.63 -3.56
N LYS A 226 -7.49 17.93 -3.48
CA LYS A 226 -8.58 18.37 -2.61
C LYS A 226 -9.90 18.07 -3.33
N PRO A 227 -10.71 17.08 -2.90
CA PRO A 227 -12.04 16.91 -3.46
C PRO A 227 -12.88 18.16 -3.14
N ASN A 228 -13.82 18.50 -4.03
CA ASN A 228 -14.88 19.43 -3.69
C ASN A 228 -15.61 18.87 -2.45
N LYS A 229 -15.53 19.57 -1.33
CA LYS A 229 -16.23 19.20 -0.10
C LYS A 229 -17.73 19.28 -0.35
N ILE A 230 -18.41 18.14 -0.38
CA ILE A 230 -19.85 18.07 -0.20
C ILE A 230 -20.08 17.64 1.25
N PHE A 231 -20.67 18.53 2.07
CA PHE A 231 -21.09 18.23 3.45
C PHE A 231 -20.02 17.69 4.43
N GLY A 232 -18.77 18.15 4.34
CA GLY A 232 -17.78 17.92 5.41
C GLY A 232 -17.27 16.48 5.60
N LEU A 233 -17.77 15.49 4.85
CA LEU A 233 -17.20 14.15 4.76
C LEU A 233 -16.22 14.08 3.58
N GLY A 234 -14.95 13.80 3.87
CA GLY A 234 -13.95 13.51 2.84
C GLY A 234 -13.98 12.02 2.48
N PHE A 235 -14.60 11.67 1.36
CA PHE A 235 -14.44 10.34 0.78
C PHE A 235 -13.05 10.27 0.13
N GLY A 236 -12.23 9.31 0.56
CA GLY A 236 -10.95 9.01 -0.09
C GLY A 236 -11.19 8.71 -1.57
N ASN A 237 -10.54 9.47 -2.45
CA ASN A 237 -10.81 9.39 -3.87
C ASN A 237 -10.02 8.21 -4.46
N THR A 238 -10.69 7.07 -4.69
CA THR A 238 -10.11 5.86 -5.33
C THR A 238 -9.75 6.05 -6.81
N ARG A 239 -10.06 7.22 -7.40
CA ARG A 239 -9.77 7.56 -8.81
C ARG A 239 -8.32 7.99 -9.09
N ASN A 240 -7.47 8.07 -8.07
CA ASN A 240 -6.10 8.57 -8.20
C ASN A 240 -5.07 7.45 -7.99
N SER A 241 -5.31 6.28 -8.57
CA SER A 241 -4.40 5.13 -8.52
C SER A 241 -3.29 5.25 -9.57
N GLY A 242 -2.11 4.81 -9.16
CA GLY A 242 -0.94 4.68 -10.02
C GLY A 242 0.10 3.76 -9.40
N THR A 243 1.09 3.40 -10.20
CA THR A 243 2.22 2.56 -9.85
C THR A 243 3.52 3.33 -10.09
N ILE A 244 4.51 3.10 -9.23
CA ILE A 244 5.87 3.62 -9.41
C ILE A 244 6.83 2.45 -9.21
N THR A 245 7.62 2.14 -10.22
CA THR A 245 8.67 1.14 -10.15
C THR A 245 10.01 1.85 -10.12
N LEU A 246 10.81 1.58 -9.09
CA LEU A 246 12.18 2.06 -8.93
C LEU A 246 13.14 0.88 -9.06
N SER A 247 14.17 1.03 -9.89
CA SER A 247 15.31 0.12 -9.95
C SER A 247 16.53 0.87 -9.46
N VAL A 248 17.01 0.60 -8.25
CA VAL A 248 18.13 1.34 -7.64
C VAL A 248 19.48 0.74 -7.99
N ALA A 249 20.48 1.60 -8.20
CA ALA A 249 21.82 1.16 -8.58
C ALA A 249 22.54 0.42 -7.44
N ASP A 250 22.46 0.96 -6.23
CA ASP A 250 23.18 0.42 -5.08
C ASP A 250 22.35 -0.67 -4.37
N PRO A 251 22.95 -1.83 -4.03
CA PRO A 251 22.27 -2.94 -3.35
C PRO A 251 21.92 -2.64 -1.90
N VAL A 252 22.41 -1.52 -1.36
CA VAL A 252 22.10 -1.02 -0.03
C VAL A 252 21.84 0.47 -0.14
N LEU A 253 20.65 0.90 0.27
CA LEU A 253 20.31 2.32 0.42
C LEU A 253 20.82 2.81 1.77
N LYS A 254 21.38 4.01 1.81
CA LYS A 254 21.71 4.69 3.07
C LYS A 254 20.46 5.10 3.81
N SER A 255 19.47 5.64 3.10
CA SER A 255 18.22 6.04 3.73
C SER A 255 16.99 5.82 2.87
N LEU A 256 15.89 5.48 3.54
CA LEU A 256 14.55 5.46 2.97
C LEU A 256 13.60 6.20 3.91
N ASN A 257 13.14 7.38 3.49
CA ASN A 257 12.15 8.17 4.21
C ASN A 257 10.81 8.01 3.50
N ALA A 258 9.79 7.53 4.21
CA ALA A 258 8.48 7.31 3.64
C ALA A 258 7.39 7.94 4.51
N LYS A 259 6.74 8.97 3.99
CA LYS A 259 5.57 9.60 4.58
C LYS A 259 4.35 9.28 3.74
N ILE A 260 3.56 8.34 4.23
CA ILE A 260 2.40 7.79 3.57
C ILE A 260 1.14 8.39 4.20
N LYS A 261 0.33 9.08 3.41
CA LYS A 261 -0.98 9.61 3.80
C LYS A 261 -2.04 8.98 2.91
N GLY A 262 -2.98 8.25 3.50
CA GLY A 262 -3.97 7.47 2.74
C GLY A 262 -3.54 6.01 2.64
N SER A 263 -3.57 5.46 1.42
CA SER A 263 -3.46 4.02 1.16
C SER A 263 -2.35 3.66 0.19
N ALA A 264 -1.31 4.50 0.09
CA ALA A 264 -0.14 4.18 -0.72
C ALA A 264 0.67 3.05 -0.08
N ASN A 265 1.16 2.13 -0.91
CA ASN A 265 1.93 0.98 -0.49
C ASN A 265 3.36 1.08 -1.01
N ILE A 266 4.34 0.71 -0.20
CA ILE A 266 5.75 0.61 -0.61
C ILE A 266 6.21 -0.83 -0.38
N GLY A 267 6.79 -1.45 -1.41
CA GLY A 267 7.43 -2.75 -1.35
C GLY A 267 8.87 -2.67 -1.82
N SER A 268 9.80 -3.18 -1.01
CA SER A 268 11.20 -3.31 -1.39
C SER A 268 11.85 -4.53 -0.74
N ALA A 269 12.69 -5.22 -1.50
CA ALA A 269 13.60 -6.23 -0.95
C ALA A 269 15.03 -5.67 -0.73
N ILE A 270 15.26 -4.39 -1.04
CA ILE A 270 16.58 -3.75 -0.91
C ILE A 270 16.92 -3.55 0.56
N LYS A 271 18.19 -3.73 0.90
CA LYS A 271 18.70 -3.45 2.25
C LYS A 271 18.78 -1.94 2.47
N VAL A 272 18.44 -1.49 3.67
CA VAL A 272 18.46 -0.06 4.02
C VAL A 272 19.22 0.15 5.32
N ASP A 273 20.15 1.11 5.37
CA ASP A 273 20.82 1.45 6.63
C ASP A 273 19.85 2.18 7.57
N GLU A 274 19.17 3.23 7.11
CA GLU A 274 18.22 4.01 7.91
C GLU A 274 16.84 4.10 7.24
N ALA A 275 15.80 3.54 7.85
CA ALA A 275 14.43 3.65 7.36
C ALA A 275 13.56 4.46 8.32
N ASN A 276 12.98 5.57 7.85
CA ASN A 276 12.01 6.36 8.59
C ASN A 276 10.65 6.27 7.90
N VAL A 277 9.74 5.47 8.45
CA VAL A 277 8.42 5.19 7.87
C VAL A 277 7.34 5.81 8.76
N MET A 278 6.53 6.70 8.18
CA MET A 278 5.38 7.34 8.81
C MET A 278 4.14 7.08 7.97
N ILE A 279 3.21 6.29 8.49
CA ILE A 279 1.92 6.00 7.86
C ILE A 279 0.83 6.74 8.62
N THR A 280 0.02 7.51 7.91
CA THR A 280 -1.24 8.09 8.37
C THR A 280 -2.36 7.64 7.44
N GLY A 281 -3.08 6.58 7.83
CA GLY A 281 -4.08 5.93 6.99
C GLY A 281 -3.95 4.40 7.00
N SER A 282 -4.13 3.79 5.84
CA SER A 282 -4.21 2.34 5.63
C SER A 282 -3.15 1.80 4.67
N GLY A 283 -2.20 2.64 4.25
CA GLY A 283 -1.09 2.23 3.39
C GLY A 283 -0.13 1.29 4.11
N ASN A 284 0.42 0.34 3.35
CA ASN A 284 1.28 -0.72 3.88
C ASN A 284 2.74 -0.49 3.47
N THR A 285 3.67 -1.04 4.23
CA THR A 285 5.10 -0.98 3.88
C THR A 285 5.78 -2.32 4.11
N THR A 286 6.41 -2.84 3.06
CA THR A 286 7.26 -4.02 3.14
C THR A 286 8.69 -3.63 2.76
N LEU A 287 9.64 -3.81 3.66
CA LEU A 287 11.07 -3.57 3.38
C LEU A 287 11.89 -4.83 3.66
N GLY A 288 13.06 -4.93 3.02
CA GLY A 288 14.05 -5.97 3.27
C GLY A 288 14.74 -5.79 4.63
N ASP A 289 16.04 -6.06 4.67
CA ASP A 289 16.82 -5.87 5.90
C ASP A 289 17.06 -4.38 6.16
N VAL A 290 16.91 -3.95 7.42
CA VAL A 290 17.05 -2.55 7.85
C VAL A 290 17.98 -2.47 9.05
N LYS A 291 19.03 -1.65 9.03
CA LYS A 291 19.87 -1.51 10.24
C LYS A 291 19.15 -0.72 11.33
N SER A 292 18.64 0.47 11.01
CA SER A 292 17.91 1.33 11.95
C SER A 292 16.54 1.68 11.40
N LEU A 293 15.49 1.17 12.04
CA LEU A 293 14.09 1.40 11.67
C LEU A 293 13.42 2.35 12.68
N GLN A 294 12.90 3.48 12.20
CA GLN A 294 11.90 4.28 12.90
C GLN A 294 10.55 4.14 12.19
N LEU A 295 9.59 3.51 12.85
CA LEU A 295 8.25 3.30 12.33
C LEU A 295 7.21 4.02 13.18
N LYS A 296 6.35 4.79 12.53
CA LYS A 296 5.14 5.39 13.11
C LYS A 296 3.93 5.04 12.26
N VAL A 297 2.98 4.31 12.83
CA VAL A 297 1.70 4.00 12.18
C VAL A 297 0.59 4.70 12.95
N ALA A 298 -0.13 5.60 12.29
CA ALA A 298 -1.35 6.22 12.77
C ALA A 298 -2.51 5.80 11.85
N GLY A 299 -3.26 4.77 12.24
CA GLY A 299 -4.30 4.17 11.41
C GLY A 299 -4.23 2.65 11.41
N SER A 300 -4.43 2.04 10.24
CA SER A 300 -4.58 0.59 10.08
C SER A 300 -3.64 -0.03 9.04
N GLY A 301 -2.59 0.70 8.65
CA GLY A 301 -1.58 0.21 7.72
C GLY A 301 -0.68 -0.84 8.36
N ASP A 302 -0.38 -1.89 7.62
CA ASP A 302 0.44 -3.00 8.07
C ASP A 302 1.87 -2.87 7.54
N CYS A 303 2.85 -3.32 8.33
CA CYS A 303 4.24 -3.28 7.93
C CYS A 303 4.94 -4.64 8.10
N ASP A 304 5.78 -5.01 7.15
CA ASP A 304 6.57 -6.24 7.16
C ASP A 304 8.04 -5.91 6.88
N PHE A 305 8.94 -6.35 7.74
CA PHE A 305 10.38 -6.07 7.64
C PHE A 305 11.18 -7.37 7.70
N GLY A 306 12.30 -7.40 6.98
CA GLY A 306 13.30 -8.47 7.05
C GLY A 306 14.03 -8.52 8.38
N GLU A 307 15.36 -8.59 8.33
CA GLU A 307 16.17 -8.42 9.54
C GLU A 307 16.20 -6.95 9.94
N VAL A 308 16.02 -6.66 11.23
CA VAL A 308 16.16 -5.32 11.80
C VAL A 308 17.17 -5.35 12.93
N GLU A 309 18.22 -4.52 12.87
CA GLU A 309 19.17 -4.45 13.99
C GLU A 309 18.56 -3.64 15.14
N ASP A 310 18.23 -2.37 14.89
CA ASP A 310 17.63 -1.43 15.84
C ASP A 310 16.24 -1.00 15.37
N ALA A 311 15.21 -1.28 16.16
CA ALA A 311 13.82 -0.99 15.84
C ALA A 311 13.17 -0.05 16.85
N SER A 312 12.57 1.04 16.37
CA SER A 312 11.69 1.92 17.16
C SER A 312 10.32 2.00 16.49
N ILE A 313 9.34 1.26 17.02
CA ILE A 313 7.99 1.11 16.50
C ILE A 313 6.99 1.83 17.40
N SER A 314 6.15 2.68 16.81
CA SER A 314 5.01 3.31 17.48
C SER A 314 3.74 3.13 16.65
N ILE A 315 2.74 2.45 17.21
CA ILE A 315 1.45 2.20 16.59
C ILE A 315 0.37 2.95 17.37
N ALA A 316 -0.40 3.78 16.68
CA ALA A 316 -1.60 4.44 17.18
C ALA A 316 -2.77 4.05 16.28
N GLY A 317 -3.52 3.03 16.66
CA GLY A 317 -4.58 2.44 15.85
C GLY A 317 -4.53 0.92 15.82
N SER A 318 -4.79 0.33 14.66
CA SER A 318 -5.02 -1.11 14.46
C SER A 318 -4.12 -1.73 13.39
N GLY A 319 -3.02 -1.06 13.04
CA GLY A 319 -2.05 -1.58 12.07
C GLY A 319 -1.14 -2.61 12.71
N ASP A 320 -0.79 -3.66 11.97
CA ASP A 320 0.07 -4.74 12.45
C ASP A 320 1.49 -4.59 11.93
N VAL A 321 2.49 -4.97 12.74
CA VAL A 321 3.89 -4.93 12.36
C VAL A 321 4.51 -6.31 12.52
N LYS A 322 5.22 -6.76 11.49
CA LYS A 322 6.00 -7.98 11.50
C LYS A 322 7.48 -7.67 11.26
N ILE A 323 8.33 -8.22 12.10
CA ILE A 323 9.79 -8.25 11.91
C ILE A 323 10.19 -9.72 11.82
N ARG A 324 10.89 -10.09 10.75
CA ARG A 324 11.38 -11.47 10.56
C ARG A 324 12.45 -11.81 11.60
N GLU A 325 13.38 -10.89 11.85
CA GLU A 325 14.50 -11.11 12.77
C GLU A 325 14.90 -9.79 13.44
N LEU A 326 15.03 -9.78 14.77
CA LEU A 326 15.54 -8.64 15.53
C LEU A 326 16.92 -8.96 16.12
N SER A 327 17.96 -8.20 15.77
CA SER A 327 19.35 -8.57 16.10
C SER A 327 20.10 -7.64 17.08
N LYS A 328 19.51 -6.51 17.50
CA LYS A 328 20.09 -5.67 18.58
C LYS A 328 19.06 -5.13 19.56
N THR A 329 18.33 -4.08 19.22
CA THR A 329 17.43 -3.38 20.16
C THR A 329 16.05 -3.19 19.58
N GLY A 330 15.02 -3.39 20.40
CA GLY A 330 13.63 -3.15 20.02
C GLY A 330 12.96 -2.24 21.03
N TYR A 331 12.33 -1.17 20.55
CA TYR A 331 11.38 -0.36 21.29
C TYR A 331 10.02 -0.42 20.59
N VAL A 332 9.00 -0.92 21.28
CA VAL A 332 7.67 -1.12 20.73
C VAL A 332 6.67 -0.40 21.60
N ARG A 333 5.94 0.56 21.03
CA ARG A 333 4.81 1.23 21.67
C ARG A 333 3.54 1.00 20.88
N ILE A 334 2.50 0.49 21.54
CA ILE A 334 1.18 0.29 20.95
C ILE A 334 0.16 1.08 21.75
N ALA A 335 -0.60 1.94 21.08
CA ALA A 335 -1.76 2.63 21.61
C ALA A 335 -2.97 2.31 20.72
N GLY A 336 -3.71 1.25 21.08
CA GLY A 336 -4.79 0.73 20.24
C GLY A 336 -4.88 -0.79 20.27
N SER A 337 -5.20 -1.37 19.11
CA SER A 337 -5.49 -2.80 18.91
C SER A 337 -4.55 -3.49 17.91
N GLY A 338 -3.57 -2.76 17.36
CA GLY A 338 -2.58 -3.32 16.45
C GLY A 338 -1.60 -4.27 17.15
N ASN A 339 -1.05 -5.22 16.41
CA ASN A 339 -0.20 -6.27 16.96
C ASN A 339 1.25 -6.16 16.44
N VAL A 340 2.19 -6.67 17.22
CA VAL A 340 3.60 -6.77 16.79
C VAL A 340 4.09 -8.21 16.89
N SER A 341 4.60 -8.73 15.78
CA SER A 341 5.18 -10.07 15.69
C SER A 341 6.68 -9.99 15.37
N ILE A 342 7.52 -10.57 16.22
CA ILE A 342 8.97 -10.72 16.00
C ILE A 342 9.24 -12.22 15.86
N LEU A 343 9.49 -12.67 14.63
CA LEU A 343 9.47 -14.10 14.32
C LEU A 343 10.72 -14.85 14.78
N SER A 344 11.84 -14.16 14.98
CA SER A 344 13.11 -14.73 15.45
C SER A 344 14.07 -13.62 15.89
N GLY A 345 15.23 -14.00 16.44
CA GLY A 345 16.35 -13.10 16.66
C GLY A 345 17.05 -13.28 18.00
N GLU A 346 18.15 -12.56 18.15
CA GLU A 346 18.88 -12.40 19.40
C GLU A 346 19.11 -10.92 19.65
N ALA A 347 18.41 -10.36 20.64
CA ALA A 347 18.46 -8.94 20.96
C ALA A 347 19.15 -8.71 22.32
N GLU A 348 19.85 -7.59 22.45
CA GLU A 348 20.36 -7.13 23.74
C GLU A 348 19.20 -6.63 24.61
N ARG A 349 18.30 -5.84 24.04
CA ARG A 349 17.21 -5.22 24.79
C ARG A 349 15.92 -5.14 24.00
N LEU A 350 14.81 -5.43 24.67
CA LEU A 350 13.46 -5.24 24.16
C LEU A 350 12.65 -4.46 25.19
N GLU A 351 12.13 -3.30 24.77
CA GLU A 351 11.22 -2.47 25.55
C GLU A 351 9.85 -2.44 24.88
N ILE A 352 8.81 -2.81 25.62
CA ILE A 352 7.44 -2.92 25.13
C ILE A 352 6.53 -2.10 26.03
N ALA A 353 5.69 -1.26 25.42
CA ALA A 353 4.65 -0.52 26.10
C ALA A 353 3.33 -0.62 25.33
N VAL A 354 2.36 -1.38 25.85
CA VAL A 354 1.04 -1.59 25.26
C VAL A 354 -0.03 -0.89 26.08
N PHE A 355 -0.79 -0.01 25.44
CA PHE A 355 -1.96 0.69 25.98
C PHE A 355 -3.18 0.37 25.11
N GLY A 356 -3.97 -0.62 25.51
CA GLY A 356 -5.11 -1.10 24.72
C GLY A 356 -5.20 -2.62 24.69
N SER A 357 -5.53 -3.17 23.53
CA SER A 357 -5.80 -4.61 23.34
C SER A 357 -4.92 -5.23 22.25
N GLY A 358 -3.79 -4.60 21.93
CA GLY A 358 -2.84 -5.13 20.98
C GLY A 358 -1.94 -6.19 21.59
N ASP A 359 -1.54 -7.17 20.79
CA ASP A 359 -0.77 -8.33 21.23
C ASP A 359 0.69 -8.27 20.74
N ILE A 360 1.55 -8.96 21.48
CA ILE A 360 2.96 -9.17 21.14
C ILE A 360 3.23 -10.67 20.99
N ASP A 361 3.67 -11.12 19.81
CA ASP A 361 4.23 -12.46 19.60
C ASP A 361 5.73 -12.37 19.26
N ALA A 362 6.56 -12.70 20.24
CA ALA A 362 8.01 -12.82 20.11
C ALA A 362 8.51 -14.17 20.65
N LYS A 363 7.73 -15.24 20.44
CA LYS A 363 7.98 -16.58 21.03
C LYS A 363 9.32 -17.23 20.67
N HIS A 364 9.95 -16.79 19.58
CA HIS A 364 11.24 -17.30 19.11
C HIS A 364 12.39 -16.29 19.25
N LEU A 365 12.13 -15.15 19.90
CA LEU A 365 13.15 -14.17 20.21
C LEU A 365 13.88 -14.54 21.50
N SER A 366 15.21 -14.42 21.49
CA SER A 366 16.01 -14.43 22.71
C SER A 366 16.46 -13.00 23.03
N VAL A 367 16.24 -12.54 24.25
CA VAL A 367 16.63 -11.18 24.68
C VAL A 367 17.43 -11.20 25.98
N ASN A 368 18.42 -10.33 26.14
CA ASN A 368 19.14 -10.20 27.42
C ASN A 368 18.33 -9.40 28.44
N GLU A 369 17.79 -8.24 28.05
CA GLU A 369 17.01 -7.36 28.92
C GLU A 369 15.61 -7.12 28.36
N LEU A 370 14.58 -7.38 29.15
CA LEU A 370 13.18 -7.11 28.80
C LEU A 370 12.60 -6.05 29.74
N ASP A 371 12.12 -4.92 29.22
CA ASP A 371 11.23 -4.02 29.96
C ASP A 371 9.85 -4.06 29.29
N ILE A 372 8.82 -4.44 30.02
CA ILE A 372 7.48 -4.57 29.47
C ILE A 372 6.44 -3.94 30.38
N GLU A 373 5.64 -3.06 29.80
CA GLU A 373 4.46 -2.45 30.39
C GLU A 373 3.22 -2.76 29.55
N MET A 374 2.21 -3.36 30.16
CA MET A 374 0.94 -3.67 29.50
C MET A 374 -0.22 -3.16 30.34
N ASN A 375 -0.90 -2.14 29.82
CA ASN A 375 -2.10 -1.55 30.39
C ASN A 375 -3.29 -1.78 29.44
N GLY A 376 -4.07 -2.82 29.71
CA GLY A 376 -5.28 -3.10 28.93
C GLY A 376 -5.65 -4.58 28.92
N MET A 377 -5.96 -5.12 27.74
CA MET A 377 -6.48 -6.49 27.57
C MET A 377 -5.71 -7.30 26.52
N GLY A 378 -4.53 -6.84 26.11
CA GLY A 378 -3.68 -7.56 25.18
C GLY A 378 -2.80 -8.59 25.88
N ASP A 379 -2.25 -9.51 25.07
CA ASP A 379 -1.38 -10.60 25.48
C ASP A 379 0.04 -10.44 24.92
N ALA A 380 1.03 -10.89 25.67
CA ALA A 380 2.41 -10.93 25.20
C ALA A 380 3.04 -12.30 25.41
N VAL A 381 3.65 -12.84 24.36
CA VAL A 381 4.45 -14.07 24.41
C VAL A 381 5.88 -13.75 24.04
N ILE A 382 6.82 -13.96 24.97
CA ILE A 382 8.25 -13.74 24.77
C ILE A 382 8.98 -15.08 24.84
N GLY A 383 9.95 -15.29 23.94
CA GLY A 383 10.72 -16.53 23.85
C GLY A 383 11.63 -16.78 25.06
N ARG A 384 12.89 -16.36 24.99
CA ARG A 384 13.87 -16.55 26.07
C ARG A 384 14.37 -15.21 26.60
N VAL A 385 14.40 -15.06 27.93
CA VAL A 385 15.09 -13.95 28.60
C VAL A 385 16.35 -14.49 29.27
N ARG A 386 17.52 -14.05 28.81
CA ARG A 386 18.85 -14.51 29.28
C ARG A 386 19.35 -13.77 30.52
N GLY A 387 18.93 -12.51 30.68
CA GLY A 387 19.32 -11.64 31.78
C GLY A 387 18.16 -11.39 32.73
N HIS A 388 17.63 -10.17 32.73
CA HIS A 388 16.55 -9.77 33.64
C HIS A 388 15.35 -9.21 32.87
N SER A 389 14.20 -9.21 33.55
CA SER A 389 13.00 -8.56 33.06
C SER A 389 12.39 -7.62 34.11
N VAL A 390 11.83 -6.52 33.65
CA VAL A 390 10.99 -5.61 34.43
C VAL A 390 9.59 -5.66 33.85
N GLU A 391 8.62 -6.09 34.66
CA GLU A 391 7.28 -6.44 34.18
C GLU A 391 6.22 -5.62 34.93
N ARG A 392 5.48 -4.79 34.19
CA ARG A 392 4.39 -3.93 34.70
C ARG A 392 3.10 -4.28 33.97
N ILE A 393 2.44 -5.34 34.42
CA ILE A 393 1.28 -5.92 33.72
C ILE A 393 0.00 -5.66 34.51
N SER A 394 -1.02 -5.13 33.84
CA SER A 394 -2.35 -4.94 34.41
C SER A 394 -3.04 -6.30 34.67
N ARG A 395 -4.00 -6.37 35.59
CA ARG A 395 -4.70 -7.64 35.94
C ARG A 395 -5.47 -8.29 34.79
N THR A 396 -5.68 -7.56 33.70
CA THR A 396 -6.48 -7.96 32.54
C THR A 396 -5.63 -8.28 31.31
N SER A 397 -4.30 -8.21 31.43
CA SER A 397 -3.33 -8.59 30.40
C SER A 397 -2.57 -9.83 30.84
N ASP A 398 -2.22 -10.69 29.88
CA ASP A 398 -1.38 -11.85 30.14
C ASP A 398 0.01 -11.70 29.52
N LEU A 399 1.04 -12.03 30.29
CA LEU A 399 2.42 -12.14 29.83
C LEU A 399 2.91 -13.58 30.03
N LYS A 400 3.40 -14.18 28.95
CA LYS A 400 4.03 -15.50 28.97
C LYS A 400 5.46 -15.42 28.47
N ILE A 401 6.42 -15.67 29.36
CA ILE A 401 7.82 -15.87 28.99
C ILE A 401 8.10 -17.37 28.93
N LEU A 402 8.54 -17.89 27.77
CA LEU A 402 8.70 -19.33 27.57
C LEU A 402 9.91 -19.90 28.30
N TYR A 403 11.02 -19.16 28.33
CA TYR A 403 12.27 -19.57 28.99
C TYR A 403 12.92 -18.40 29.72
N ARG A 404 13.46 -18.69 30.90
CA ARG A 404 14.29 -17.78 31.70
C ARG A 404 15.56 -18.54 32.09
N ASP A 405 16.71 -17.92 31.87
CA ASP A 405 18.01 -18.49 32.26
C ASP A 405 18.37 -18.20 33.73
#